data_AF-A0A4P5YUY4-F1
#
_entry.id   AF-A0A4P5YUY4-F1
#
_cell.length_a   1.000
_cell.length_b   1.000
_cell.length_c   1.000
_cell.angle_alpha   90.00
_cell.angle_beta   90.00
_cell.angle_gamma   90.00
#
_symmetry.space_group_name_H-M   'P 1'
#
loop_
_entity.id
_entity.type
_entity.pdbx_description
1 polymer ?
#
loop_
_entity_poly.entity_id
_entity_poly.type
_entity_poly.pdbx_seq_one_letter_code
_entity_poly.pdbx_strand_id
1 'polypeptide(L)'
;MSAIAHCIAGVLDQEAMAEIIESFAHVAEFKPGARVKTFRGSARGVVVRIAADGRVVWKADGSDSELMASAASLLPETPIP
;
A
#
# COMPACT_ATOMS: atom_id res chain seq x y z
N MET A 1 2.88 -13.14 7.44
CA MET A 1 3.86 -12.85 8.52
C MET A 1 3.44 -11.53 9.16
N SER A 2 3.18 -11.44 10.47
CA SER A 2 2.67 -10.22 11.14
C SER A 2 3.72 -9.68 12.11
N ALA A 3 4.20 -8.45 11.88
CA ALA A 3 5.21 -7.81 12.76
C ALA A 3 4.69 -7.65 14.20
N ILE A 4 3.41 -7.28 14.35
CA ILE A 4 2.75 -7.13 15.66
C ILE A 4 2.71 -8.45 16.42
N ALA A 5 2.38 -9.56 15.74
CA ALA A 5 2.32 -10.87 16.39
C ALA A 5 3.70 -11.31 16.91
N HIS A 6 4.77 -11.05 16.16
CA HIS A 6 6.14 -11.36 16.60
C HIS A 6 6.60 -10.45 17.74
N CYS A 7 6.15 -9.19 17.76
CA CYS A 7 6.44 -8.29 18.88
C CYS A 7 5.76 -8.74 20.17
N ILE A 8 4.46 -9.08 20.12
CA ILE A 8 3.72 -9.60 21.28
C ILE A 8 4.35 -10.91 21.80
N ALA A 9 4.84 -11.77 20.91
CA ALA A 9 5.52 -13.01 21.27
C ALA A 9 6.95 -12.80 21.82
N GLY A 10 7.47 -11.56 21.84
CA GLY A 10 8.83 -11.24 22.29
C GLY A 10 9.94 -11.65 21.30
N VAL A 11 9.58 -12.01 20.07
CA VAL A 11 10.52 -12.41 19.00
C VAL A 11 11.09 -11.19 18.28
N LEU A 12 10.35 -10.08 18.29
CA LEU A 12 10.72 -8.80 17.68
C LEU A 12 10.62 -7.70 18.73
N ASP A 13 11.63 -6.84 18.84
CA ASP A 13 11.57 -5.70 19.74
C ASP A 13 10.60 -4.62 19.22
N GLN A 14 10.20 -3.72 20.11
CA GLN A 14 9.21 -2.69 19.78
C GLN A 14 9.72 -1.68 18.75
N GLU A 15 11.01 -1.35 18.76
CA GLU A 15 11.62 -0.42 17.81
C GLU A 15 11.64 -1.04 16.41
N ALA A 16 12.09 -2.29 16.26
CA ALA A 16 12.08 -3.01 15.00
C ALA A 16 10.65 -3.26 14.47
N MET A 17 9.68 -3.51 15.36
CA MET A 17 8.26 -3.56 14.96
C MET A 17 7.80 -2.20 14.41
N ALA A 18 8.13 -1.10 15.10
CA ALA A 18 7.78 0.24 14.67
C ALA A 18 8.42 0.57 13.33
N GLU A 19 9.71 0.29 13.13
CA GLU A 19 10.40 0.47 11.85
C GLU A 19 9.72 -0.31 10.71
N ILE A 20 9.31 -1.55 10.96
CA ILE A 20 8.58 -2.35 9.96
C ILE A 20 7.24 -1.69 9.65
N ILE A 21 6.47 -1.28 10.65
CA ILE A 21 5.17 -0.60 10.45
C ILE A 21 5.37 0.75 9.73
N GLU A 22 6.37 1.53 10.11
CA GLU A 22 6.71 2.83 9.51
C GLU A 22 7.17 2.69 8.06
N SER A 23 7.89 1.61 7.73
CA SER A 23 8.25 1.28 6.35
C SER A 23 7.01 1.02 5.48
N PHE A 24 5.93 0.49 6.08
CA PHE A 24 4.63 0.39 5.44
C PHE A 24 3.82 1.68 5.54
N ALA A 25 4.06 2.53 6.53
CA ALA A 25 3.39 3.83 6.66
C ALA A 25 3.83 4.82 5.57
N HIS A 26 5.04 4.70 5.02
CA HIS A 26 5.42 5.43 3.79
C HIS A 26 4.59 5.04 2.57
N VAL A 27 3.92 3.87 2.60
CA VAL A 27 2.93 3.45 1.60
C VAL A 27 1.57 4.13 1.82
N ALA A 28 1.37 4.85 2.94
CA ALA A 28 0.15 5.61 3.25
C ALA A 28 0.01 6.93 2.47
N GLU A 29 0.86 7.19 1.47
CA GLU A 29 0.68 8.31 0.54
C GLU A 29 -0.42 8.08 -0.51
N PHE A 30 -1.08 6.92 -0.50
CA PHE A 30 -2.20 6.68 -1.41
C PHE A 30 -3.36 7.63 -1.13
N LYS A 31 -3.48 8.64 -1.98
CA LYS A 31 -4.60 9.58 -2.04
C LYS A 31 -5.34 9.38 -3.37
N PRO A 32 -6.65 9.62 -3.43
CA PRO A 32 -7.36 9.72 -4.70
C PRO A 32 -6.58 10.59 -5.70
N GLY A 33 -6.40 10.09 -6.92
CA GLY A 33 -5.61 10.73 -7.97
C GLY A 33 -4.12 10.32 -8.01
N ALA A 34 -3.58 9.65 -6.99
CA ALA A 34 -2.20 9.19 -7.00
C ALA A 34 -1.99 8.09 -8.05
N ARG A 35 -0.88 8.19 -8.79
CA ARG A 35 -0.44 7.14 -9.72
C ARG A 35 0.20 5.99 -8.96
N VAL A 36 -0.16 4.78 -9.33
CA VAL A 36 0.29 3.56 -8.66
C VAL A 36 0.60 2.47 -9.66
N LYS A 37 1.45 1.54 -9.25
CA LYS A 37 1.69 0.29 -9.93
C LYS A 37 1.69 -0.87 -8.96
N THR A 38 1.35 -2.05 -9.44
CA THR A 38 1.56 -3.29 -8.70
C THR A 38 3.04 -3.47 -8.33
N PHE A 39 3.33 -4.15 -7.23
CA PHE A 39 4.70 -4.38 -6.77
C PHE A 39 5.61 -5.02 -7.85
N ARG A 40 5.05 -5.90 -8.70
CA ARG A 40 5.77 -6.51 -9.83
C ARG A 40 5.82 -5.63 -11.08
N GLY A 41 5.19 -4.45 -11.07
CA GLY A 41 5.18 -3.48 -12.17
C GLY A 41 4.34 -3.87 -13.39
N SER A 42 3.63 -5.01 -13.36
CA SER A 42 2.88 -5.55 -14.49
C SER A 42 1.58 -4.81 -14.82
N ALA A 43 1.02 -4.12 -13.83
CA ALA A 43 -0.16 -3.26 -13.98
C ALA A 43 0.06 -1.93 -13.27
N ARG A 44 -0.49 -0.86 -13.86
CA ARG A 44 -0.40 0.53 -13.43
C ARG A 44 -1.79 1.16 -13.46
N GLY A 45 -1.97 2.26 -12.75
CA GLY A 45 -3.27 2.91 -12.67
C GLY A 45 -3.28 4.10 -11.72
N VAL A 46 -4.50 4.50 -11.35
CA VAL A 46 -4.75 5.64 -10.46
C VAL A 46 -5.61 5.22 -9.28
N VAL A 47 -5.27 5.72 -8.09
CA VAL A 47 -6.11 5.54 -6.89
C VAL A 47 -7.42 6.30 -7.08
N VAL A 48 -8.53 5.62 -6.89
CA VAL A 48 -9.88 6.21 -6.90
C VAL A 48 -10.27 6.63 -5.49
N ARG A 49 -10.08 5.73 -4.51
CA ARG A 49 -10.41 5.96 -3.09
C ARG A 49 -9.72 4.93 -2.20
N ILE A 50 -9.66 5.25 -0.91
CA ILE A 50 -9.29 4.32 0.15
C ILE A 50 -10.58 3.81 0.80
N ALA A 51 -10.75 2.48 0.87
CA ALA A 51 -11.88 1.86 1.53
C ALA A 51 -11.78 2.02 3.06
N ALA A 52 -12.91 1.86 3.76
CA ALA A 52 -12.96 2.00 5.23
C ALA A 52 -12.05 1.02 5.98
N ASP A 53 -11.69 -0.11 5.35
CA ASP A 53 -10.78 -1.11 5.89
C ASP A 53 -9.30 -0.87 5.52
N GLY A 54 -8.99 0.27 4.91
CA GLY A 54 -7.64 0.66 4.52
C GLY A 54 -7.15 0.05 3.19
N ARG A 55 -7.97 -0.75 2.49
CA ARG A 55 -7.61 -1.21 1.14
C ARG A 55 -7.71 -0.10 0.11
N VAL A 56 -6.83 -0.15 -0.87
CA VAL A 56 -6.76 0.83 -1.96
C VAL A 56 -7.65 0.36 -3.09
N VAL A 57 -8.60 1.20 -3.50
CA VAL A 57 -9.32 1.01 -4.76
C VAL A 57 -8.73 1.91 -5.82
N TRP A 58 -8.36 1.30 -6.94
CA TRP A 58 -7.62 1.92 -8.01
C TRP A 58 -8.16 1.42 -9.37
N LYS A 59 -8.05 2.26 -10.38
CA LYS A 59 -8.46 1.96 -11.75
C LYS A 59 -7.22 1.65 -12.57
N ALA A 60 -7.15 0.45 -13.14
CA ALA A 60 -6.02 0.05 -13.99
C ALA A 60 -6.06 0.75 -15.35
N ASP A 61 -4.91 1.10 -15.89
CA ASP A 61 -4.82 1.67 -17.24
C ASP A 61 -5.34 0.66 -18.28
N GLY A 62 -6.10 1.14 -19.27
CA GLY A 62 -6.66 0.29 -20.33
C GLY A 62 -7.87 -0.56 -19.91
N SER A 63 -8.39 -0.36 -18.69
CA SER A 63 -9.62 -0.98 -18.21
C SER A 63 -10.52 0.04 -17.55
N ASP A 64 -11.83 -0.12 -17.71
CA ASP A 64 -12.81 0.67 -16.95
C ASP A 64 -13.11 0.09 -15.56
N SER A 65 -12.51 -1.05 -15.22
CA SER A 65 -12.74 -1.74 -13.97
C SER A 65 -11.96 -1.12 -12.80
N GLU A 66 -12.65 -0.96 -11.67
CA GLU A 66 -12.03 -0.70 -10.38
C GLU A 66 -11.50 -2.02 -9.79
N LEU A 67 -10.25 -1.99 -9.31
CA LEU A 67 -9.60 -3.08 -8.61
C LEU A 67 -9.34 -2.69 -7.17
N MET A 68 -9.40 -3.66 -6.26
CA MET A 68 -9.10 -3.46 -4.84
C MET A 68 -7.87 -4.26 -4.46
N ALA A 69 -6.90 -3.62 -3.80
CA ALA A 69 -5.67 -4.24 -3.36
C ALA A 69 -5.29 -3.81 -1.93
N SER A 70 -4.48 -4.63 -1.27
CA SER A 70 -3.77 -4.18 -0.07
C SER A 70 -2.80 -3.06 -0.46
N ALA A 71 -2.66 -2.04 0.39
CA ALA A 71 -1.70 -0.96 0.19
C ALA A 71 -0.28 -1.52 -0.04
N ALA A 72 0.12 -2.56 0.71
CA ALA A 72 1.42 -3.21 0.58
C ALA A 72 1.66 -3.92 -0.78
N SER A 73 0.63 -4.08 -1.61
CA SER A 73 0.75 -4.69 -2.95
C SER A 73 0.93 -3.66 -4.06
N LEU A 74 0.87 -2.37 -3.74
CA LEU A 74 1.02 -1.25 -4.66
C LEU A 74 2.26 -0.43 -4.29
N LEU A 75 2.83 0.21 -5.29
CA LEU A 75 3.91 1.18 -5.17
C LEU A 75 3.44 2.49 -5.78
N PRO A 76 3.66 3.64 -5.11
CA PRO A 76 3.48 4.95 -5.73
C PRO A 76 4.36 5.04 -6.99
N GLU A 77 3.81 5.59 -8.07
CA GLU A 77 4.64 6.16 -9.12
C GLU A 77 4.88 7.62 -8.72
N THR A 78 6.14 8.00 -8.55
CA THR A 78 6.58 9.34 -8.11
C THR A 78 5.74 10.45 -8.76
N PRO A 79 5.37 11.53 -8.03
CA PRO A 79 4.50 12.56 -8.59
C PRO A 79 5.08 13.15 -9.88
N ILE A 80 4.20 13.46 -10.85
CA ILE A 80 4.51 14.45 -11.87
C ILE A 80 4.59 15.80 -11.12
N PRO A 81 5.70 16.56 -11.24
CA PRO A 81 5.83 17.87 -10.60
C PRO A 81 4.75 18.87 -11.05
#